data_AF-A0A7W8IMJ9-F1
#
_entry.id   AF-A0A7W8IMJ9-F1
#
_cell.length_a   1.000
_cell.length_b   1.000
_cell.length_c   1.000
_cell.angle_alpha   90.00
_cell.angle_beta   90.00
_cell.angle_gamma   90.00
#
_symmetry.space_group_name_H-M   'P 1'
#
loop_
_entity.id
_entity.type
_entity.pdbx_description
1 polymer ?
#
loop_
_entity_poly.entity_id
_entity_poly.type
_entity_poly.pdbx_seq_one_letter_code
_entity_poly.pdbx_strand_id
1 'polypeptide(L)'
;MKLYLPFLREIEVKFKENSCRIESTDGFFDLGHVIEKGDEKDENIVSIFFRKQKILEININLLAKMNEDFKDTNLVRCLTCMGVGKNVQEVLFPVHPTSDFSINDQELCIFMEFSCIKRDIPVVIIIEHNSEFVYGNIDVIPAGKSENYHRTFVHVILLDHKQLLEHVQGTSEYKFFLYLLNGRKLAEGVFRIRREKLSYGKKYPDLYSYHFDEKI
;
A
#
# COMPACT_ATOMS: atom_id res chain seq x y z
N MET A 1 3.35 5.01 -20.30
CA MET A 1 2.74 4.11 -19.29
C MET A 1 3.39 4.44 -17.97
N LYS A 2 2.63 4.66 -16.89
CA LYS A 2 3.18 5.22 -15.65
C LYS A 2 3.28 4.19 -14.54
N LEU A 3 4.39 4.23 -13.80
CA LEU A 3 4.62 3.50 -12.56
C LEU A 3 4.70 4.51 -11.41
N TYR A 4 3.93 4.29 -10.35
CA TYR A 4 3.88 5.16 -9.18
C TYR A 4 4.72 4.56 -8.05
N LEU A 5 5.81 5.24 -7.69
CA LEU A 5 6.70 4.91 -6.57
C LEU A 5 7.15 6.22 -5.91
N PRO A 6 6.29 6.88 -5.13
CA PRO A 6 6.46 8.26 -4.67
C PRO A 6 7.62 8.49 -3.70
N PHE A 7 8.11 7.42 -3.06
CA PHE A 7 9.26 7.45 -2.17
C PHE A 7 10.61 7.32 -2.92
N LEU A 8 10.61 7.23 -4.26
CA LEU A 8 11.82 7.17 -5.08
C LEU A 8 11.91 8.36 -6.04
N ARG A 9 13.11 8.90 -6.18
CA ARG A 9 13.42 9.99 -7.13
C ARG A 9 13.93 9.51 -8.48
N GLU A 10 14.64 8.40 -8.49
CA GLU A 10 15.25 7.80 -9.68
C GLU A 10 15.19 6.28 -9.55
N ILE A 11 14.97 5.61 -10.67
CA ILE A 11 15.10 4.14 -10.81
C ILE A 11 15.89 3.79 -12.07
N GLU A 12 16.49 2.60 -12.07
CA GLU A 12 17.00 1.96 -13.28
C GLU A 12 15.98 0.93 -13.76
N VAL A 13 15.64 0.97 -15.04
CA VAL A 13 14.66 0.08 -15.67
C VAL A 13 15.39 -0.77 -16.71
N LYS A 14 15.13 -2.08 -16.69
CA LYS A 14 15.61 -3.04 -17.69
C LYS A 14 14.43 -3.71 -18.38
N PHE A 15 14.45 -3.69 -19.71
CA PHE A 15 13.45 -4.32 -20.55
C PHE A 15 14.13 -4.90 -21.79
N LYS A 16 14.06 -6.23 -21.96
CA LYS A 16 14.82 -6.94 -23.01
C LYS A 16 16.31 -6.54 -22.94
N GLU A 17 16.89 -6.09 -24.05
CA GLU A 17 18.29 -5.62 -24.12
C GLU A 17 18.47 -4.16 -23.69
N ASN A 18 17.37 -3.42 -23.48
CA ASN A 18 17.39 -2.00 -23.12
C ASN A 18 17.53 -1.81 -21.62
N SER A 19 18.36 -0.84 -21.24
CA SER A 19 18.48 -0.37 -19.86
C SER A 19 18.63 1.14 -19.84
N CYS A 20 17.87 1.81 -18.97
CA CYS A 20 17.97 3.26 -18.79
C CYS A 20 17.64 3.66 -17.36
N ARG A 21 17.99 4.90 -17.01
CA ARG A 21 17.55 5.53 -15.77
C ARG A 21 16.42 6.49 -16.07
N ILE A 22 15.47 6.54 -15.14
CA ILE A 22 14.29 7.39 -15.24
C ILE A 22 14.16 8.14 -13.92
N GLU A 23 13.97 9.45 -14.01
CA GLU A 23 13.63 10.30 -12.87
C GLU A 23 12.11 10.36 -12.70
N SER A 24 11.63 10.45 -11.45
CA SER A 24 10.20 10.60 -11.19
C SER A 24 9.75 12.05 -11.35
N THR A 25 8.49 12.21 -11.77
CA THR A 25 7.74 13.46 -11.66
C THR A 25 6.56 13.19 -10.74
N ASP A 26 6.51 13.85 -9.58
CA ASP A 26 5.49 13.65 -8.54
C ASP A 26 5.31 12.18 -8.13
N GLY A 27 6.41 11.42 -8.10
CA GLY A 27 6.40 10.00 -7.78
C GLY A 27 6.05 9.07 -8.95
N PHE A 28 5.76 9.60 -10.13
CA PHE A 28 5.50 8.82 -11.33
C PHE A 28 6.73 8.69 -12.21
N PHE A 29 7.00 7.47 -12.66
CA PHE A 29 8.02 7.13 -13.67
C PHE A 29 7.31 6.80 -14.98
N ASP A 30 7.65 7.49 -16.07
CA ASP A 30 7.13 7.17 -17.40
C ASP A 30 7.97 6.10 -18.07
N LEU A 31 7.41 4.89 -18.15
CA LEU A 31 8.04 3.74 -18.79
C LEU A 31 7.85 3.76 -20.32
N GLY A 32 7.09 4.71 -20.86
CA GLY A 32 6.79 4.80 -22.30
C GLY A 32 8.03 4.95 -23.17
N HIS A 33 9.10 5.56 -22.65
CA HIS A 33 10.37 5.72 -23.38
C HIS A 33 11.23 4.45 -23.44
N VAL A 34 11.01 3.50 -22.52
CA VAL A 34 11.81 2.27 -22.41
C VAL A 34 11.19 1.11 -23.18
N ILE A 35 9.87 1.18 -23.35
CA ILE A 35 9.06 0.12 -23.93
C ILE A 35 8.75 0.51 -25.36
N GLU A 36 9.60 0.05 -26.27
CA GLU A 36 9.21 -0.07 -27.67
C GLU A 36 8.05 -1.07 -27.74
N LYS A 37 6.97 -0.73 -28.47
CA LYS A 37 5.70 -1.47 -28.57
C LYS A 37 5.88 -2.97 -28.28
N GLY A 38 5.57 -3.37 -27.04
CA GLY A 38 5.60 -4.76 -26.64
C GLY A 38 4.55 -5.54 -27.43
N ASP A 39 4.88 -6.77 -27.81
CA ASP A 39 3.91 -7.65 -28.47
C ASP A 39 2.92 -8.15 -27.42
N GLU A 40 1.61 -8.06 -27.64
CA GLU A 40 0.60 -8.45 -26.64
C GLU A 40 0.68 -9.94 -26.25
N LYS A 41 1.34 -10.75 -27.08
CA LYS A 41 1.52 -12.19 -26.91
C LYS A 41 2.77 -12.58 -26.11
N ASP A 42 3.71 -11.65 -25.90
CA ASP A 42 4.94 -11.91 -25.17
C ASP A 42 4.81 -11.58 -23.67
N GLU A 43 5.57 -12.30 -22.84
CA GLU A 43 5.82 -11.91 -21.46
C GLU A 43 6.71 -10.66 -21.42
N ASN A 44 6.09 -9.50 -21.60
CA ASN A 44 6.76 -8.21 -21.56
C ASN A 44 7.11 -7.82 -20.12
N ILE A 45 8.08 -8.52 -19.53
CA ILE A 45 8.53 -8.34 -18.15
C ILE A 45 9.55 -7.20 -18.10
N VAL A 46 9.31 -6.24 -17.20
CA VAL A 46 10.21 -5.15 -16.86
C VAL A 46 10.76 -5.37 -15.47
N SER A 47 12.08 -5.28 -15.33
CA SER A 47 12.77 -5.33 -14.03
C SER A 47 13.18 -3.92 -13.62
N ILE A 48 12.83 -3.53 -12.40
CA ILE A 48 13.08 -2.20 -11.84
C ILE A 48 14.08 -2.33 -10.70
N PHE A 49 15.10 -1.48 -10.75
CA PHE A 49 16.22 -1.47 -9.81
C PHE A 49 16.31 -0.13 -9.12
N PHE A 50 16.65 -0.17 -7.83
CA PHE A 50 17.05 0.99 -7.05
C PHE A 50 18.39 0.69 -6.38
N ARG A 51 19.39 1.56 -6.55
CA ARG A 51 20.75 1.36 -6.02
C ARG A 51 21.33 -0.02 -6.35
N LYS A 52 21.16 -0.48 -7.59
CA LYS A 52 21.59 -1.80 -8.12
C LYS A 52 20.88 -3.02 -7.51
N GLN A 53 19.89 -2.84 -6.64
CA GLN A 53 19.04 -3.91 -6.13
C GLN A 53 17.76 -3.97 -6.93
N LYS A 54 17.34 -5.16 -7.37
CA LYS A 54 16.04 -5.35 -8.02
C LYS A 54 14.96 -5.18 -6.95
N ILE A 55 14.08 -4.21 -7.14
CA ILE A 55 13.00 -3.89 -6.19
C ILE A 55 11.63 -4.35 -6.68
N LEU A 56 11.45 -4.49 -8.00
CA LEU A 56 10.18 -4.90 -8.60
C LEU A 56 10.44 -5.57 -9.94
N GLU A 57 9.64 -6.58 -10.26
CA GLU A 57 9.58 -7.21 -11.56
C GLU A 57 8.12 -7.35 -11.94
N ILE A 58 7.73 -6.80 -13.10
CA ILE A 58 6.33 -6.68 -13.45
C ILE A 58 6.12 -6.86 -14.95
N ASN A 59 5.06 -7.59 -15.31
CA ASN A 59 4.57 -7.61 -16.68
C ASN A 59 3.90 -6.27 -17.00
N ILE A 60 4.36 -5.57 -18.04
CA ILE A 60 3.81 -4.25 -18.42
C ILE A 60 2.34 -4.32 -18.80
N ASN A 61 1.87 -5.46 -19.31
CA ASN A 61 0.47 -5.63 -19.68
C ASN A 61 -0.41 -5.55 -18.44
N LEU A 62 0.08 -6.03 -17.28
CA LEU A 62 -0.58 -5.85 -15.99
C LEU A 62 -0.65 -4.37 -15.64
N LEU A 63 0.47 -3.63 -15.72
CA LEU A 63 0.51 -2.19 -15.39
C LEU A 63 -0.44 -1.36 -16.27
N ALA A 64 -0.51 -1.68 -17.57
CA ALA A 64 -1.40 -1.03 -18.52
C ALA A 64 -2.89 -1.32 -18.25
N LYS A 65 -3.21 -2.55 -17.83
CA LYS A 65 -4.59 -3.03 -17.62
C LYS A 65 -5.05 -3.00 -16.16
N MET A 66 -4.24 -2.49 -15.22
CA MET A 66 -4.59 -2.48 -13.78
C MET A 66 -5.97 -1.88 -13.49
N ASN A 67 -6.32 -0.78 -14.16
CA ASN A 67 -7.62 -0.14 -13.95
C ASN A 67 -8.78 -1.06 -14.37
N GLU A 68 -8.60 -1.84 -15.43
CA GLU A 68 -9.60 -2.77 -15.96
C GLU A 68 -9.62 -4.07 -15.15
N ASP A 69 -8.45 -4.66 -14.90
CA ASP A 69 -8.25 -5.91 -14.18
C ASP A 69 -8.76 -5.83 -12.73
N PHE A 70 -8.64 -4.66 -12.11
CA PHE A 70 -9.05 -4.41 -10.72
C PHE A 70 -10.23 -3.41 -10.62
N LYS A 71 -11.03 -3.27 -11.68
CA LYS A 71 -12.20 -2.37 -11.65
C LYS A 71 -13.26 -2.82 -10.64
N ASP A 72 -13.43 -4.14 -10.51
CA ASP A 72 -14.47 -4.76 -9.66
C ASP A 72 -14.02 -4.92 -8.20
N THR A 73 -12.75 -4.62 -7.89
CA THR A 73 -12.20 -4.76 -6.53
C THR A 73 -12.86 -3.77 -5.59
N ASN A 74 -13.44 -4.27 -4.50
CA ASN A 74 -14.09 -3.42 -3.50
C ASN A 74 -13.36 -3.54 -2.17
N LEU A 75 -13.03 -2.39 -1.57
CA LEU A 75 -12.61 -2.33 -0.18
C LEU A 75 -13.85 -2.45 0.71
N VAL A 76 -13.89 -3.47 1.54
CA VAL A 76 -14.95 -3.72 2.53
C VAL A 76 -14.65 -2.99 3.82
N ARG A 77 -13.38 -3.03 4.26
CA ARG A 77 -12.92 -2.41 5.51
C ARG A 77 -11.45 -2.05 5.39
N CYS A 78 -11.08 -0.86 5.85
CA CYS A 78 -9.69 -0.53 6.12
C CYS A 78 -9.64 0.14 7.48
N LEU A 79 -8.73 -0.26 8.36
CA LEU A 79 -8.53 0.40 9.65
C LEU A 79 -7.13 0.14 10.19
N THR A 80 -6.73 0.96 11.15
CA THR A 80 -5.50 0.78 11.91
C THR A 80 -5.79 0.03 13.21
N CYS A 81 -4.86 -0.83 13.65
CA CYS A 81 -5.02 -1.62 14.87
C CYS A 81 -3.66 -1.98 15.52
N MET A 82 -3.69 -2.39 16.79
CA MET A 82 -2.49 -2.78 17.56
C MET A 82 -2.25 -4.29 17.50
N GLY A 83 -2.17 -4.81 16.28
CA GLY A 83 -1.97 -6.23 16.01
C GLY A 83 -3.16 -6.92 15.36
N VAL A 84 -2.98 -8.19 15.04
CA VAL A 84 -3.98 -9.04 14.38
C VAL A 84 -4.02 -10.43 14.98
N GLY A 85 -5.20 -11.03 14.98
CA GLY A 85 -5.43 -12.40 15.45
C GLY A 85 -6.08 -13.25 14.36
N LYS A 86 -6.26 -14.55 14.64
CA LYS A 86 -7.06 -15.46 13.80
C LYS A 86 -8.35 -15.83 14.52
N ASN A 87 -9.48 -15.72 13.81
CA ASN A 87 -10.76 -16.19 14.34
C ASN A 87 -10.85 -17.72 14.24
N VAL A 88 -11.98 -18.31 14.66
CA VAL A 88 -12.23 -19.77 14.62
C VAL A 88 -12.17 -20.33 13.19
N GLN A 89 -12.36 -19.49 12.17
CA GLN A 89 -12.29 -19.85 10.75
C GLN A 89 -10.90 -19.58 10.14
N GLU A 90 -9.89 -19.35 10.97
CA GLU A 90 -8.52 -18.98 10.58
C GLU A 90 -8.38 -17.69 9.76
N VAL A 91 -9.43 -16.88 9.71
CA VAL A 91 -9.41 -15.58 9.03
C VAL A 91 -8.77 -14.53 9.94
N LEU A 92 -7.86 -13.73 9.37
CA LEU A 92 -7.24 -12.62 10.08
C LEU A 92 -8.30 -11.59 10.48
N PHE A 93 -8.23 -11.12 11.72
CA PHE A 93 -9.10 -10.06 12.25
C PHE A 93 -8.26 -9.05 13.05
N PRO A 94 -8.67 -7.77 13.08
CA PRO A 94 -7.93 -6.75 13.81
C PRO A 94 -8.09 -6.92 15.32
N VAL A 95 -6.97 -6.86 16.03
CA VAL A 95 -6.94 -6.85 17.50
C VAL A 95 -6.77 -5.42 17.97
N HIS A 96 -7.67 -4.96 18.83
CA HIS A 96 -7.74 -3.57 19.30
C HIS A 96 -7.68 -2.52 18.18
N PRO A 97 -8.73 -2.40 17.33
CA PRO A 97 -8.87 -1.30 16.38
C PRO A 97 -8.71 0.06 17.07
N THR A 98 -7.84 0.91 16.54
CA THR A 98 -7.56 2.26 17.07
C THR A 98 -6.93 3.11 15.97
N SER A 99 -7.21 4.41 15.99
CA SER A 99 -6.49 5.42 15.19
C SER A 99 -5.52 6.24 16.03
N ASP A 100 -5.44 6.00 17.34
CA ASP A 100 -4.50 6.65 18.25
C ASP A 100 -3.49 5.62 18.76
N PHE A 101 -2.22 5.89 18.49
CA PHE A 101 -1.05 5.10 18.87
C PHE A 101 -0.14 5.94 19.78
N SER A 102 0.69 5.26 20.56
CA SER A 102 1.70 5.82 21.44
C SER A 102 3.08 5.57 20.84
N ILE A 103 4.04 6.49 21.06
CA ILE A 103 5.45 6.28 20.68
C ILE A 103 6.09 5.04 21.32
N ASN A 104 5.45 4.50 22.38
CA ASN A 104 5.89 3.30 23.08
C ASN A 104 5.27 2.01 22.53
N ASP A 105 4.37 2.11 21.55
CA ASP A 105 3.81 0.93 20.90
C ASP A 105 4.86 0.31 19.96
N GLN A 106 4.81 -1.01 19.82
CA GLN A 106 5.80 -1.74 19.01
C GLN A 106 5.45 -1.73 17.54
N GLU A 107 4.17 -1.88 17.23
CA GLU A 107 3.67 -2.01 15.86
C GLU A 107 2.37 -1.23 15.65
N LEU A 108 2.20 -0.77 14.43
CA LEU A 108 0.94 -0.30 13.87
C LEU A 108 0.60 -1.21 12.70
N CYS A 109 -0.62 -1.75 12.68
CA CYS A 109 -1.11 -2.58 11.59
C CYS A 109 -2.17 -1.83 10.80
N ILE A 110 -2.02 -1.79 9.48
CA ILE A 110 -3.09 -1.37 8.56
C ILE A 110 -3.82 -2.65 8.13
N PHE A 111 -4.96 -2.90 8.74
CA PHE A 111 -5.85 -4.00 8.41
C PHE A 111 -6.74 -3.60 7.23
N MET A 112 -6.82 -4.45 6.22
CA MET A 112 -7.66 -4.26 5.05
C MET A 112 -8.43 -5.52 4.72
N GLU A 113 -9.65 -5.32 4.26
CA GLU A 113 -10.57 -6.36 3.84
C GLU A 113 -11.13 -5.96 2.48
N PHE A 114 -11.01 -6.87 1.52
CA PHE A 114 -11.45 -6.66 0.16
C PHE A 114 -12.37 -7.79 -0.30
N SER A 115 -13.24 -7.49 -1.26
CA SER A 115 -13.97 -8.46 -2.07
C SER A 115 -13.60 -8.32 -3.55
N CYS A 116 -13.89 -9.36 -4.33
CA CYS A 116 -13.60 -9.39 -5.77
C CYS A 116 -12.11 -9.25 -6.13
N ILE A 117 -11.20 -9.72 -5.28
CA ILE A 117 -9.76 -9.79 -5.57
C ILE A 117 -9.48 -11.04 -6.41
N LYS A 118 -9.74 -10.98 -7.72
CA LYS A 118 -9.64 -12.15 -8.62
C LYS A 118 -8.19 -12.56 -8.95
N ARG A 119 -7.23 -11.65 -8.77
CA ARG A 119 -5.80 -11.83 -9.07
C ARG A 119 -4.96 -11.14 -7.99
N ASP A 120 -3.68 -11.50 -7.91
CA ASP A 120 -2.73 -10.80 -7.04
C ASP A 120 -2.65 -9.32 -7.42
N ILE A 121 -2.77 -8.44 -6.43
CA ILE A 121 -2.78 -6.99 -6.63
C ILE A 121 -1.49 -6.40 -6.08
N PRO A 122 -0.59 -5.92 -6.96
CA PRO A 122 0.58 -5.20 -6.49
C PRO A 122 0.16 -3.78 -6.07
N VAL A 123 0.58 -3.39 -4.88
CA VAL A 123 0.17 -2.15 -4.23
C VAL A 123 1.36 -1.37 -3.69
N VAL A 124 1.15 -0.06 -3.57
CA VAL A 124 2.07 0.89 -2.94
C VAL A 124 1.38 1.42 -1.70
N ILE A 125 2.03 1.25 -0.56
CA ILE A 125 1.56 1.76 0.72
C ILE A 125 2.45 2.93 1.10
N ILE A 126 1.85 4.08 1.37
CA ILE A 126 2.57 5.27 1.81
C ILE A 126 1.97 5.83 3.08
N ILE A 127 2.82 6.51 3.87
CA ILE A 127 2.37 7.35 4.97
C ILE A 127 2.97 8.74 4.79
N GLU A 128 2.11 9.72 4.96
CA GLU A 128 2.45 11.13 4.94
C GLU A 128 2.23 11.77 6.30
N HIS A 129 3.06 12.75 6.61
CA HIS A 129 2.90 13.64 7.74
C HIS A 129 3.25 15.06 7.30
N ASN A 130 2.33 16.03 7.51
CA ASN A 130 2.50 17.41 7.03
C ASN A 130 2.90 17.51 5.54
N SER A 131 2.31 16.67 4.69
CA SER A 131 2.62 16.57 3.25
C SER A 131 4.03 16.07 2.90
N GLU A 132 4.78 15.53 3.88
CA GLU A 132 6.05 14.84 3.64
C GLU A 132 5.85 13.31 3.70
N PHE A 133 6.46 12.57 2.77
CA PHE A 133 6.49 11.12 2.81
C PHE A 133 7.42 10.64 3.92
N VAL A 134 6.86 9.91 4.89
CA VAL A 134 7.61 9.41 6.06
C VAL A 134 7.80 7.89 6.03
N TYR A 135 6.99 7.19 5.24
CA TYR A 135 7.10 5.75 5.02
C TYR A 135 6.56 5.39 3.63
N GLY A 136 7.16 4.37 3.01
CA GLY A 136 6.75 3.85 1.72
C GLY A 136 7.17 2.39 1.55
N ASN A 137 6.28 1.56 1.02
CA ASN A 137 6.58 0.16 0.71
C ASN A 137 5.77 -0.34 -0.48
N ILE A 138 6.27 -1.38 -1.14
CA ILE A 138 5.58 -2.13 -2.19
C ILE A 138 5.18 -3.48 -1.59
N ASP A 139 3.92 -3.88 -1.78
CA ASP A 139 3.43 -5.19 -1.34
C ASP A 139 2.51 -5.81 -2.40
N VAL A 140 2.08 -7.04 -2.17
CA VAL A 140 1.17 -7.78 -3.03
C VAL A 140 0.02 -8.35 -2.19
N ILE A 141 -1.19 -7.90 -2.49
CA ILE A 141 -2.41 -8.45 -1.92
C ILE A 141 -2.77 -9.72 -2.70
N PRO A 142 -2.74 -10.93 -2.09
CA PRO A 142 -2.96 -12.16 -2.83
C PRO A 142 -4.42 -12.33 -3.30
N ALA A 143 -4.61 -12.97 -4.46
CA ALA A 143 -5.91 -13.36 -5.00
C ALA A 143 -6.80 -14.03 -3.94
N GLY A 144 -8.06 -13.59 -3.78
CA GLY A 144 -9.00 -14.18 -2.83
C GLY A 144 -9.35 -15.64 -3.16
N LYS A 145 -9.61 -16.46 -2.13
CA LYS A 145 -9.85 -17.92 -2.28
C LYS A 145 -11.31 -18.35 -2.07
N SER A 146 -12.19 -17.47 -1.60
CA SER A 146 -13.60 -17.79 -1.31
C SER A 146 -14.54 -17.50 -2.49
N GLU A 147 -15.83 -17.85 -2.37
CA GLU A 147 -16.86 -17.66 -3.42
C GLU A 147 -16.95 -16.21 -3.96
N ASN A 148 -16.62 -15.20 -3.13
CA ASN A 148 -16.61 -13.80 -3.52
C ASN A 148 -15.20 -13.23 -3.76
N TYR A 149 -14.18 -14.09 -3.87
CA TYR A 149 -12.77 -13.70 -3.93
C TYR A 149 -12.40 -12.73 -2.80
N HIS A 150 -12.90 -13.02 -1.60
CA HIS A 150 -12.61 -12.23 -0.41
C HIS A 150 -11.17 -12.43 0.03
N ARG A 151 -10.55 -11.33 0.50
CA ARG A 151 -9.19 -11.33 1.01
C ARG A 151 -9.07 -10.34 2.17
N THR A 152 -8.58 -10.83 3.30
CA THR A 152 -7.97 -9.97 4.33
C THR A 152 -6.48 -9.82 4.05
N PHE A 153 -5.98 -8.61 4.24
CA PHE A 153 -4.59 -8.23 4.06
C PHE A 153 -4.18 -7.31 5.21
N VAL A 154 -2.96 -7.47 5.71
CA VAL A 154 -2.46 -6.74 6.86
C VAL A 154 -1.06 -6.26 6.52
N HIS A 155 -0.88 -4.94 6.57
CA HIS A 155 0.43 -4.33 6.45
C HIS A 155 0.93 -3.91 7.84
N VAL A 156 2.00 -4.53 8.32
CA VAL A 156 2.57 -4.27 9.65
C VAL A 156 3.72 -3.28 9.53
N ILE A 157 3.68 -2.23 10.35
CA ILE A 157 4.71 -1.20 10.43
C ILE A 157 5.27 -1.21 11.84
N LEU A 158 6.54 -1.58 11.96
CA LEU A 158 7.25 -1.56 13.23
C LEU A 158 7.64 -0.12 13.58
N LEU A 159 7.13 0.37 14.71
CA LEU A 159 7.35 1.75 15.16
C LEU A 159 8.72 1.92 15.84
N ASP A 160 9.30 0.82 16.34
CA ASP A 160 10.62 0.82 16.99
C ASP A 160 11.78 1.23 16.05
N HIS A 161 11.58 1.13 14.73
CA HIS A 161 12.58 1.43 13.69
C HIS A 161 12.63 2.91 13.24
N LYS A 162 12.20 3.84 14.11
CA LYS A 162 12.45 5.30 14.08
C LYS A 162 11.84 6.13 12.94
N GLN A 163 11.65 5.63 11.72
CA GLN A 163 11.26 6.48 10.58
C GLN A 163 9.95 7.26 10.81
N LEU A 164 8.91 6.61 11.35
CA LEU A 164 7.67 7.30 11.71
C LEU A 164 7.82 8.20 12.95
N LEU A 165 8.65 7.78 13.91
CA LEU A 165 8.84 8.46 15.20
C LEU A 165 9.64 9.75 15.08
N GLU A 166 10.54 9.86 14.09
CA GLU A 166 11.31 11.08 13.80
C GLU A 166 10.42 12.29 13.52
N HIS A 167 9.19 12.05 13.05
CA HIS A 167 8.25 13.09 12.65
C HIS A 167 7.22 13.44 13.74
N VAL A 168 7.26 12.79 14.91
CA VAL A 168 6.24 12.98 15.96
C VAL A 168 6.43 14.32 16.68
N GLN A 169 5.56 15.28 16.37
CA GLN A 169 5.54 16.62 17.00
C GLN A 169 4.19 16.93 17.68
N GLY A 170 3.99 16.43 18.91
CA GLY A 170 2.75 16.66 19.66
C GLY A 170 1.65 15.66 19.28
N THR A 171 0.41 16.12 19.10
CA THR A 171 -0.71 15.32 18.57
C THR A 171 -0.86 15.61 17.09
N SER A 172 -0.06 14.94 16.26
CA SER A 172 -0.07 15.13 14.81
C SER A 172 -0.77 13.98 14.10
N GLU A 173 -1.49 14.32 13.03
CA GLU A 173 -2.19 13.37 12.19
C GLU A 173 -1.29 12.90 11.05
N TYR A 174 -1.24 11.58 10.89
CA TYR A 174 -0.59 10.88 9.80
C TYR A 174 -1.69 10.40 8.86
N LYS A 175 -1.44 10.49 7.56
CA LYS A 175 -2.33 9.93 6.53
C LYS A 175 -1.64 8.72 5.92
N PHE A 176 -2.32 7.58 5.88
CA PHE A 176 -1.87 6.47 5.06
C PHE A 176 -2.69 6.41 3.79
N PHE A 177 -2.05 5.93 2.73
CA PHE A 177 -2.71 5.69 1.46
C PHE A 177 -2.25 4.35 0.88
N LEU A 178 -3.17 3.70 0.18
CA LEU A 178 -2.91 2.50 -0.62
C LEU A 178 -3.19 2.85 -2.08
N TYR A 179 -2.23 2.59 -2.95
CA TYR A 179 -2.37 2.78 -4.40
C TYR A 179 -2.07 1.48 -5.15
N LEU A 180 -2.63 1.31 -6.34
CA LEU A 180 -2.07 0.42 -7.35
C LEU A 180 -0.73 0.99 -7.86
N LEU A 181 0.10 0.14 -8.45
CA LEU A 181 1.38 0.57 -9.05
C LEU A 181 1.22 1.57 -10.20
N ASN A 182 0.02 1.76 -10.77
CA ASN A 182 -0.23 2.81 -11.76
C ASN A 182 -0.68 4.15 -11.15
N GLY A 183 -0.77 4.24 -9.82
CA GLY A 183 -1.18 5.42 -9.06
C GLY A 183 -2.69 5.55 -8.80
N ARG A 184 -3.52 4.57 -9.18
CA ARG A 184 -4.94 4.56 -8.77
C ARG A 184 -5.04 4.32 -7.26
N LYS A 185 -5.66 5.26 -6.54
CA LYS A 185 -5.92 5.13 -5.09
C LYS A 185 -6.93 4.01 -4.83
N LEU A 186 -6.61 3.16 -3.86
CA LEU A 186 -7.46 2.06 -3.39
C LEU A 186 -8.03 2.32 -1.99
N ALA A 187 -7.28 2.97 -1.10
CA ALA A 187 -7.72 3.27 0.26
C ALA A 187 -6.95 4.47 0.81
N GLU A 188 -7.55 5.13 1.80
CA GLU A 188 -6.87 6.12 2.63
C GLU A 188 -7.42 6.10 4.05
N GLY A 189 -6.63 6.59 5.00
CA GLY A 189 -7.09 6.77 6.36
C GLY A 189 -6.11 7.61 7.17
N VAL A 190 -6.50 7.88 8.41
CA VAL A 190 -5.80 8.82 9.29
C VAL A 190 -5.58 8.17 10.65
N PHE A 191 -4.37 8.32 11.19
CA PHE A 191 -4.05 7.91 12.55
C PHE A 191 -3.15 8.95 13.21
N ARG A 192 -2.93 8.83 14.51
CA ARG A 192 -2.08 9.72 15.31
C ARG A 192 -1.08 8.89 16.08
N ILE A 193 0.15 9.38 16.19
CA ILE A 193 1.15 8.87 17.13
C ILE A 193 1.36 9.94 18.19
N ARG A 194 1.13 9.60 19.45
CA ARG A 194 1.24 10.49 20.60
C ARG A 194 2.47 10.16 21.43
N ARG A 195 3.09 11.18 22.01
CA ARG A 195 4.27 11.00 22.89
C ARG A 195 3.93 10.37 24.25
N GLU A 196 2.67 10.45 24.65
CA GLU A 196 2.19 9.93 25.93
C GLU A 196 1.83 8.44 25.84
N LYS A 197 1.99 7.72 26.95
CA LYS A 197 1.52 6.33 27.05
C LYS A 197 0.00 6.31 27.05
N LEU A 198 -0.59 5.57 26.13
CA LEU A 198 -2.03 5.41 26.02
C LEU A 198 -2.53 4.23 26.87
N SER A 199 -3.73 4.36 27.42
CA SER A 199 -4.41 3.29 28.16
C SER A 199 -5.43 2.63 27.25
N TYR A 200 -5.08 1.48 26.67
CA TYR A 200 -5.95 0.73 25.76
C TYR A 200 -6.93 -0.14 26.55
N GLY A 201 -7.91 0.51 27.17
CA GLY A 201 -8.86 -0.13 28.08
C GLY A 201 -10.30 0.26 27.77
N LYS A 202 -10.90 -0.36 26.75
CA LYS A 202 -12.33 -0.72 26.60
C LYS A 202 -12.61 -1.12 25.15
N LYS A 203 -13.58 -2.02 24.95
CA LYS A 203 -14.15 -2.34 23.64
C LYS A 203 -14.59 -1.02 22.99
N TYR A 204 -13.95 -0.65 21.88
CA TYR A 204 -14.37 0.50 21.10
C TYR A 204 -15.65 0.13 20.31
N PRO A 205 -16.66 1.01 20.24
CA PRO A 205 -17.77 0.85 19.31
C PRO A 205 -17.23 0.87 17.87
N ASP A 206 -17.92 0.23 16.93
CA ASP A 206 -17.63 0.13 15.49
C ASP A 206 -17.64 1.48 14.72
N LEU A 207 -17.21 2.58 15.35
CA LEU A 207 -17.23 3.94 14.81
C LEU A 207 -16.05 4.27 13.87
N TYR A 208 -15.12 3.34 13.64
CA TYR A 208 -13.88 3.58 12.89
C TYR A 208 -13.86 2.90 11.52
N SER A 209 -14.99 2.90 10.82
CA SER A 209 -15.03 2.63 9.38
C SER A 209 -14.59 3.90 8.63
N TYR A 210 -13.47 3.84 7.91
CA TYR A 210 -13.03 4.94 7.07
C TYR A 210 -13.93 5.04 5.82
N HIS A 211 -14.34 6.26 5.47
CA HIS A 211 -15.21 6.54 4.33
C HIS A 211 -14.45 6.51 2.99
N PHE A 212 -15.14 6.04 1.95
CA PHE A 212 -14.64 5.91 0.58
C PHE A 212 -15.11 7.06 -0.30
N ASP A 213 -14.31 7.43 -1.29
CA ASP A 213 -14.70 8.33 -2.37
C ASP A 213 -15.57 7.53 -3.36
N GLU A 214 -16.88 7.48 -3.12
CA GLU A 214 -17.86 7.08 -4.15
C GLU A 214 -18.01 8.23 -5.16
N LYS A 215 -17.03 8.39 -6.05
CA LYS A 215 -17.21 9.18 -7.27
C LYS A 215 -16.72 8.40 -8.48
N ILE A 216 -17.66 7.76 -9.15
CA ILE A 216 -17.65 7.57 -10.60
C ILE A 216 -18.57 8.64 -11.19
#